data_AF-A0A7Z9MIA3-F1
#
_entry.id   AF-A0A7Z9MIA3-F1
#
_cell.length_a   1.000
_cell.length_b   1.000
_cell.length_c   1.000
_cell.angle_alpha   90.00
_cell.angle_beta   90.00
_cell.angle_gamma   90.00
#
_symmetry.space_group_name_H-M   'P 1'
#
loop_
_entity.id
_entity.type
_entity.pdbx_description
1 polymer ?
#
loop_
_entity_poly.entity_id
_entity_poly.type
_entity_poly.pdbx_seq_one_letter_code
_entity_poly.pdbx_strand_id
1 'polypeptide(L)'
;MTDRIVQSECNDSRLDSLSKELMRQAMQCINATGEFRLVLSESTLLDDFYARLMCDPEMRAMPWDKIQVWFFGDTTEEDSIELAIAAHSGIAEENVRGKLIDESFDCCVLSCVDVVDLDASPCNDCKAYLIVSHSNDLSNWSHDGVAHWFCL
;
A
#
# COMPACT_ATOMS: atom_id res chain seq x y z
N MET A 1 -14.76 -4.40 15.26
CA MET A 1 -14.00 -4.61 14.01
C MET A 1 -13.17 -5.86 14.15
N THR A 2 -13.12 -6.71 13.12
CA THR A 2 -12.30 -7.93 13.11
C THR A 2 -10.95 -7.59 12.49
N ASP A 3 -9.93 -7.42 13.32
CA ASP A 3 -8.53 -7.38 12.86
C ASP A 3 -8.16 -8.77 12.29
N ARG A 4 -7.63 -8.81 11.07
CA ARG A 4 -7.25 -10.07 10.41
C ARG A 4 -5.75 -10.08 10.16
N ILE A 5 -5.00 -10.50 11.18
CA ILE A 5 -3.58 -10.81 11.08
C ILE A 5 -3.38 -12.00 10.13
N VAL A 6 -2.74 -11.77 8.99
CA VAL A 6 -2.38 -12.83 8.03
C VAL A 6 -0.95 -13.26 8.31
N GLN A 7 -0.77 -14.33 9.08
CA GLN A 7 0.54 -14.92 9.34
C GLN A 7 0.90 -15.91 8.22
N SER A 8 2.09 -15.77 7.62
CA SER A 8 2.66 -16.71 6.65
C SER A 8 4.13 -17.00 7.01
N GLU A 9 4.63 -18.21 6.77
CA GLU A 9 5.93 -18.70 7.27
C GLU A 9 7.11 -18.60 6.28
N CYS A 10 6.97 -17.96 5.12
CA CYS A 10 8.07 -17.75 4.16
C CYS A 10 8.02 -16.36 3.53
N ASN A 11 9.19 -15.72 3.38
CA ASN A 11 9.36 -14.34 2.92
C ASN A 11 8.66 -14.09 1.55
N ASP A 12 8.85 -14.99 0.58
CA ASP A 12 8.15 -14.96 -0.71
C ASP A 12 6.62 -15.13 -0.61
N SER A 13 6.15 -15.98 0.31
CA SER A 13 4.73 -16.23 0.52
C SER A 13 4.01 -15.06 1.21
N ARG A 14 4.75 -14.27 1.99
CA ARG A 14 4.26 -13.06 2.67
C ARG A 14 4.00 -11.93 1.67
N LEU A 15 4.98 -11.66 0.80
CA LEU A 15 4.82 -10.68 -0.28
C LEU A 15 3.72 -11.09 -1.25
N ASP A 16 3.60 -12.38 -1.56
CA ASP A 16 2.50 -12.91 -2.39
C ASP A 16 1.13 -12.68 -1.74
N SER A 17 1.03 -12.88 -0.42
CA SER A 17 -0.21 -12.62 0.32
C SER A 17 -0.55 -11.13 0.36
N LEU A 18 0.43 -10.26 0.61
CA LEU A 18 0.29 -8.80 0.56
C LEU A 18 -0.20 -8.36 -0.82
N SER A 19 0.44 -8.89 -1.85
CA SER A 19 0.15 -8.64 -3.26
C SER A 19 -1.27 -9.01 -3.64
N LYS A 20 -1.70 -10.22 -3.27
CA LYS A 20 -3.04 -10.74 -3.52
C LYS A 20 -4.09 -9.94 -2.77
N GLU A 21 -3.80 -9.55 -1.54
CA GLU A 21 -4.72 -8.74 -0.74
C GLU A 21 -4.89 -7.35 -1.33
N LEU A 22 -3.79 -6.69 -1.75
CA LEU A 22 -3.85 -5.42 -2.47
C LEU A 22 -4.68 -5.55 -3.75
N MET A 23 -4.42 -6.56 -4.57
CA MET A 23 -5.14 -6.78 -5.82
C MET A 23 -6.63 -7.06 -5.57
N ARG A 24 -6.95 -7.79 -4.50
CA ARG A 24 -8.33 -8.06 -4.06
C ARG A 24 -9.05 -6.77 -3.69
N GLN A 25 -8.41 -5.90 -2.89
CA GLN A 25 -8.96 -4.60 -2.49
C GLN A 25 -9.15 -3.70 -3.70
N ALA A 26 -8.14 -3.60 -4.58
CA ALA A 26 -8.20 -2.83 -5.82
C ALA A 26 -9.38 -3.27 -6.70
N MET A 27 -9.52 -4.57 -6.96
CA MET A 27 -10.62 -5.11 -7.76
C MET A 27 -11.98 -4.89 -7.12
N GLN A 28 -12.08 -4.97 -5.79
CA GLN A 28 -13.35 -4.71 -5.08
C GLN A 28 -13.76 -3.25 -5.19
N CYS A 29 -12.85 -2.32 -4.95
CA CYS A 29 -13.13 -0.89 -5.08
C CYS A 29 -13.42 -0.50 -6.53
N ILE A 30 -12.59 -0.91 -7.50
CA ILE A 30 -12.85 -0.61 -8.93
C ILE A 30 -14.22 -1.12 -9.38
N ASN A 31 -14.66 -2.30 -8.92
CA ASN A 31 -15.99 -2.80 -9.25
C ASN A 31 -17.13 -2.03 -8.54
N ALA A 32 -16.88 -1.46 -7.37
CA ALA A 32 -17.87 -0.75 -6.57
C ALA A 32 -17.98 0.75 -6.92
N THR A 33 -16.84 1.43 -7.02
CA THR A 33 -16.71 2.89 -7.21
C THR A 33 -16.20 3.27 -8.60
N GLY A 34 -15.56 2.35 -9.34
CA GLY A 34 -14.98 2.61 -10.66
C GLY A 34 -13.53 3.07 -10.64
N GLU A 35 -13.05 3.51 -9.48
CA GLU A 35 -11.71 4.05 -9.22
C GLU A 35 -11.20 3.51 -7.88
N PHE A 36 -9.88 3.29 -7.77
CA PHE A 36 -9.25 2.82 -6.54
C PHE A 36 -8.15 3.77 -6.11
N ARG A 37 -8.24 4.23 -4.86
CA ARG A 37 -7.30 5.19 -4.30
C ARG A 37 -6.35 4.49 -3.36
N LEU A 38 -5.09 4.38 -3.79
CA LEU A 38 -4.03 3.64 -3.13
C LEU A 38 -2.98 4.59 -2.57
N VAL A 39 -2.64 4.46 -1.29
CA VAL A 39 -1.50 5.14 -0.69
C VAL A 39 -0.37 4.14 -0.47
N LEU A 40 0.85 4.54 -0.80
CA LEU A 40 2.07 3.74 -0.70
C LEU A 40 3.10 4.48 0.15
N SER A 41 3.65 3.83 1.16
CA SER A 41 4.63 4.47 2.03
C SER A 41 6.07 4.34 1.54
N GLU A 42 6.80 5.44 1.49
CA GLU A 42 8.21 5.46 1.07
C GLU A 42 9.15 4.95 2.15
N SER A 43 9.05 3.67 2.48
CA SER A 43 9.90 3.03 3.48
C SER A 43 10.76 1.95 2.84
N THR A 44 12.01 1.84 3.29
CA THR A 44 12.93 0.78 2.85
C THR A 44 12.43 -0.63 3.18
N LEU A 45 11.50 -0.75 4.14
CA LEU A 45 10.79 -2.01 4.44
C LEU A 45 9.89 -2.49 3.30
N LEU A 46 9.45 -1.57 2.43
CA LEU A 46 8.61 -1.86 1.27
C LEU A 46 9.43 -1.97 -0.02
N ASP A 47 10.76 -1.82 0.03
CA ASP A 47 11.62 -1.91 -1.16
C ASP A 47 11.46 -3.25 -1.90
N ASP A 48 11.43 -4.36 -1.16
CA ASP A 48 11.21 -5.71 -1.73
C ASP A 48 9.81 -5.85 -2.33
N PHE A 49 8.81 -5.21 -1.71
CA PHE A 49 7.45 -5.14 -2.24
C PHE A 49 7.38 -4.30 -3.53
N TYR A 50 8.08 -3.17 -3.60
CA TYR A 50 8.16 -2.34 -4.80
C TYR A 50 8.93 -3.03 -5.92
N ALA A 51 10.04 -3.68 -5.61
CA ALA A 51 10.78 -4.52 -6.56
C ALA A 51 9.86 -5.58 -7.19
N ARG A 52 9.00 -6.20 -6.37
CA ARG A 52 7.98 -7.13 -6.84
C ARG A 52 6.91 -6.43 -7.68
N LEU A 53 6.39 -5.28 -7.27
CA LEU A 53 5.41 -4.50 -8.05
C LEU A 53 5.92 -4.21 -9.48
N MET A 54 7.21 -3.91 -9.59
CA MET A 54 7.90 -3.59 -10.84
C MET A 54 8.19 -4.82 -11.71
N CYS A 55 8.55 -5.96 -11.11
CA CYS A 55 8.99 -7.15 -11.82
C CYS A 55 7.89 -8.20 -12.03
N ASP A 56 6.88 -8.24 -11.19
CA ASP A 56 5.85 -9.28 -11.16
C ASP A 56 4.80 -9.03 -12.27
N PRO A 57 4.58 -10.00 -13.18
CA PRO A 57 3.65 -9.83 -14.29
C PRO A 57 2.19 -9.75 -13.82
N GLU A 58 1.82 -10.35 -12.69
CA GLU A 58 0.46 -10.26 -12.16
C GLU A 58 0.18 -8.83 -11.66
N MET A 59 1.18 -8.19 -11.05
CA MET A 59 1.10 -6.78 -10.66
C MET A 59 0.97 -5.86 -11.85
N ARG A 60 1.73 -6.13 -12.92
CA ARG A 60 1.66 -5.35 -14.15
C ARG A 60 0.32 -5.51 -14.88
N ALA A 61 -0.40 -6.61 -14.63
CA ALA A 61 -1.73 -6.87 -15.17
C ALA A 61 -2.85 -6.16 -14.38
N MET A 62 -2.54 -5.49 -13.28
CA MET A 62 -3.54 -4.68 -12.57
C MET A 62 -4.09 -3.57 -13.48
N PRO A 63 -5.37 -3.18 -13.27
CA PRO A 63 -5.99 -2.08 -13.98
C PRO A 63 -5.46 -0.72 -13.49
N TRP A 64 -4.16 -0.46 -13.67
CA TRP A 64 -3.49 0.76 -13.20
C TRP A 64 -4.09 2.05 -13.77
N ASP A 65 -4.73 1.98 -14.94
CA ASP A 65 -5.54 3.06 -15.53
C ASP A 65 -6.62 3.60 -14.57
N LYS A 66 -7.15 2.74 -13.70
CA LYS A 66 -8.21 3.06 -12.72
C LYS A 66 -7.69 3.20 -11.29
N ILE A 67 -6.39 3.04 -11.08
CA ILE A 67 -5.77 3.09 -9.76
C ILE A 67 -5.02 4.41 -9.66
N GLN A 68 -5.43 5.25 -8.71
CA GLN A 68 -4.74 6.48 -8.37
C GLN A 68 -3.79 6.16 -7.21
N VAL A 69 -2.51 6.49 -7.34
CA VAL A 69 -1.47 6.15 -6.38
C VAL A 69 -0.91 7.42 -5.76
N TRP A 70 -0.89 7.48 -4.43
CA TRP A 70 -0.23 8.52 -3.66
C TRP A 70 0.95 7.93 -2.89
N PHE A 71 1.99 8.72 -2.72
CA PHE A 71 3.13 8.35 -1.90
C PHE A 71 3.07 9.05 -0.54
N PHE A 72 3.47 8.32 0.51
CA PHE A 72 3.45 8.74 1.90
C PHE A 72 4.86 8.57 2.48
N GLY A 73 5.56 9.67 2.72
CA GLY A 73 6.88 9.66 3.32
C GLY A 73 7.49 11.04 3.36
N ASP A 74 8.58 11.16 4.13
CA ASP A 74 9.39 12.37 4.26
C ASP A 74 10.73 12.21 3.53
N THR A 75 10.82 11.28 2.56
CA THR A 75 12.11 10.98 1.93
C THR A 75 12.49 12.13 1.02
N THR A 76 13.51 12.91 1.38
CA THR A 76 14.03 14.02 0.56
C THR A 76 14.64 13.58 -0.78
N GLU A 77 14.58 12.28 -1.11
CA GLU A 77 15.00 11.66 -2.36
C GLU A 77 13.78 11.34 -3.26
N GLU A 78 12.73 12.17 -3.13
CA GLU A 78 11.36 12.09 -3.69
C GLU A 78 11.31 11.62 -5.16
N ASP A 79 12.27 11.98 -6.01
CA ASP A 79 12.17 11.67 -7.44
C ASP A 79 12.53 10.22 -7.84
N SER A 80 13.24 9.44 -7.02
CA SER A 80 13.84 8.18 -7.53
C SER A 80 12.94 6.96 -7.41
N ILE A 81 12.23 6.79 -6.30
CA ILE A 81 11.42 5.59 -6.06
C ILE A 81 10.02 5.70 -6.66
N GLU A 82 9.35 6.85 -6.53
CA GLU A 82 8.04 7.09 -7.15
C GLU A 82 8.10 6.88 -8.67
N LEU A 83 9.11 7.50 -9.29
CA LEU A 83 9.35 7.42 -10.73
C LEU A 83 9.73 6.01 -11.17
N ALA A 84 10.57 5.31 -10.41
CA ALA A 84 10.93 3.93 -10.73
C ALA A 84 9.70 3.01 -10.67
N ILE A 85 8.90 3.11 -9.61
CA ILE A 85 7.68 2.32 -9.43
C ILE A 85 6.69 2.64 -10.55
N ALA A 86 6.46 3.92 -10.85
CA ALA A 86 5.56 4.33 -11.93
C ALA A 86 6.01 3.78 -13.29
N ALA A 87 7.27 4.02 -13.65
CA ALA A 87 7.85 3.63 -14.93
C ALA A 87 7.85 2.10 -15.13
N HIS A 88 8.10 1.34 -14.07
CA HIS A 88 8.26 -0.11 -14.17
C HIS A 88 6.98 -0.90 -13.92
N SER A 89 6.07 -0.42 -13.06
CA SER A 89 4.86 -1.17 -12.68
C SER A 89 3.74 -1.07 -13.73
N GLY A 90 3.88 -0.16 -14.71
CA GLY A 90 2.86 0.09 -15.73
C GLY A 90 1.77 1.07 -15.27
N ILE A 91 2.06 1.86 -14.24
CA ILE A 91 1.20 2.96 -13.77
C ILE A 91 1.41 4.13 -14.73
N ALA A 92 0.31 4.67 -15.26
CA ALA A 92 0.41 5.88 -16.06
C ALA A 92 0.84 7.05 -15.15
N GLU A 93 1.77 7.88 -15.61
CA GLU A 93 2.28 9.02 -14.82
C GLU A 93 1.15 9.95 -14.35
N GLU A 94 0.06 10.05 -15.11
CA GLU A 94 -1.14 10.82 -14.76
C GLU A 94 -1.91 10.29 -13.54
N ASN A 95 -1.72 9.01 -13.21
CA ASN A 95 -2.34 8.33 -12.09
C ASN A 95 -1.50 8.39 -10.81
N VAL A 96 -0.23 8.78 -10.93
CA VAL A 96 0.63 9.07 -9.79
C VAL A 96 0.34 10.46 -9.28
N ARG A 97 -0.01 10.55 -8.01
CA ARG A 97 -0.40 11.79 -7.31
C ARG A 97 0.67 12.07 -6.27
N GLY A 98 1.38 13.18 -6.42
CA GLY A 98 2.48 13.52 -5.50
C GLY A 98 1.98 13.82 -4.07
N LYS A 99 1.11 14.84 -3.91
CA LYS A 99 0.72 15.27 -2.57
C LYS A 99 -0.53 14.55 -2.06
N LEU A 100 -0.44 14.00 -0.86
CA LEU A 100 -1.60 13.53 -0.10
C LEU A 100 -2.57 14.70 0.12
N ILE A 101 -3.79 14.50 -0.35
CA ILE A 101 -4.90 15.43 -0.22
C ILE A 101 -5.89 14.87 0.80
N ASP A 102 -6.69 15.76 1.40
CA ASP A 102 -7.76 15.42 2.35
C ASP A 102 -8.92 14.75 1.60
N GLU A 103 -8.70 13.53 1.14
CA GLU A 103 -9.67 12.68 0.47
C GLU A 103 -9.73 11.31 1.15
N SER A 104 -10.88 10.65 1.03
CA SER A 104 -11.03 9.27 1.49
C SER A 104 -10.24 8.32 0.58
N PHE A 105 -9.35 7.53 1.19
CA PHE A 105 -8.57 6.51 0.50
C PHE A 105 -9.19 5.13 0.69
N ASP A 106 -9.05 4.27 -0.32
CA ASP A 106 -9.58 2.91 -0.25
C ASP A 106 -8.60 1.98 0.45
N CYS A 107 -7.30 2.11 0.16
CA CYS A 107 -6.28 1.24 0.71
C CYS A 107 -4.96 1.98 0.94
N CYS A 108 -4.32 1.68 2.06
CA CYS A 108 -3.10 2.35 2.50
C CYS A 108 -2.04 1.28 2.85
N VAL A 109 -0.95 1.22 2.08
CA VAL A 109 0.17 0.28 2.26
C VAL A 109 1.28 1.02 2.97
N LEU A 110 1.54 0.65 4.22
CA LEU A 110 2.44 1.39 5.10
C LEU A 110 3.40 0.44 5.79
N SER A 111 4.58 0.94 6.11
CA SER A 111 5.46 0.23 7.02
C SER A 111 5.08 0.51 8.47
N CYS A 112 5.46 -0.38 9.39
CA CYS A 112 5.18 -0.19 10.81
C CYS A 112 5.79 1.08 11.41
N VAL A 113 6.82 1.64 10.79
CA VAL A 113 7.43 2.90 11.25
C VAL A 113 6.60 4.12 10.82
N ASP A 114 5.90 4.05 9.69
CA ASP A 114 5.07 5.14 9.16
C ASP A 114 3.67 5.16 9.75
N VAL A 115 3.22 4.04 10.34
CA VAL A 115 1.91 3.95 11.01
C VAL A 115 1.76 4.95 12.17
N VAL A 116 2.86 5.40 12.77
CA VAL A 116 2.82 6.41 13.84
C VAL A 116 2.54 7.83 13.33
N ASP A 117 2.87 8.12 12.06
CA ASP A 117 2.63 9.42 11.43
C ASP A 117 1.23 9.51 10.79
N LEU A 118 0.59 8.36 10.65
CA LEU A 118 -0.72 8.17 10.05
C LEU A 118 -1.83 8.99 10.74
N ASP A 119 -1.76 9.15 12.06
CA ASP A 119 -2.75 9.92 12.86
C ASP A 119 -2.77 11.42 12.46
N ALA A 120 -1.66 11.94 11.95
CA ALA A 120 -1.54 13.32 11.47
C ALA A 120 -1.87 13.47 9.97
N SER A 121 -2.16 12.35 9.28
CA SER A 121 -2.32 12.29 7.83
C SER A 121 -3.78 12.09 7.41
N PRO A 122 -4.15 12.46 6.16
CA PRO A 122 -5.48 12.18 5.62
C PRO A 122 -5.75 10.67 5.42
N CYS A 123 -4.75 9.81 5.64
CA CYS A 123 -4.89 8.37 5.56
C CYS A 123 -5.60 7.76 6.80
N ASN A 124 -6.02 8.55 7.79
CA ASN A 124 -6.65 8.01 9.00
C ASN A 124 -8.05 7.40 8.77
N ASP A 125 -8.70 7.72 7.64
CA ASP A 125 -10.03 7.22 7.26
C ASP A 125 -9.97 6.20 6.10
N CYS A 126 -8.85 5.45 5.94
CA CYS A 126 -8.79 4.41 4.91
C CYS A 126 -9.68 3.21 5.27
N LYS A 127 -10.33 2.61 4.27
CA LYS A 127 -11.13 1.39 4.47
C LYS A 127 -10.27 0.17 4.82
N ALA A 128 -9.08 0.08 4.23
CA ALA A 128 -8.15 -1.01 4.42
C ALA A 128 -6.70 -0.51 4.59
N TYR A 129 -5.98 -1.16 5.48
CA TYR A 129 -4.58 -0.86 5.77
C TYR A 129 -3.75 -2.12 5.64
N LEU A 130 -2.74 -2.10 4.77
CA LEU A 130 -1.79 -3.19 4.59
C LEU A 130 -0.49 -2.77 5.25
N ILE A 131 -0.22 -3.29 6.45
CA ILE A 131 0.90 -2.86 7.26
C ILE A 131 2.00 -3.90 7.24
N VAL A 132 3.21 -3.48 6.87
CA VAL A 132 4.39 -4.32 6.76
C VAL A 132 5.34 -4.08 7.94
N SER A 133 5.74 -5.15 8.63
CA SER A 133 6.64 -5.07 9.79
C SER A 133 7.64 -6.23 9.81
N HIS A 134 8.85 -6.03 10.31
CA HIS A 134 9.76 -7.16 10.61
C HIS A 134 9.51 -7.81 11.97
N SER A 135 8.77 -7.14 12.85
CA SER A 135 8.51 -7.59 14.22
C SER A 135 7.01 -7.64 14.49
N ASN A 136 6.58 -8.65 15.26
CA ASN A 136 5.18 -8.86 15.63
C ASN A 136 4.71 -7.89 16.74
N ASP A 137 5.36 -6.73 16.88
CA ASP A 137 5.26 -5.83 18.04
C ASP A 137 4.37 -4.63 17.74
N LEU A 138 3.11 -4.88 17.37
CA LEU A 138 2.12 -3.82 17.16
C LEU A 138 0.81 -4.23 17.83
N SER A 139 0.89 -4.29 19.16
CA SER A 139 -0.20 -4.80 20.00
C SER A 139 -1.33 -3.78 20.26
N ASN A 140 -1.25 -2.56 19.71
CA ASN A 140 -2.06 -1.45 20.20
C ASN A 140 -2.59 -0.47 19.13
N TRP A 141 -2.61 -0.86 17.86
CA TRP A 141 -3.17 -0.03 16.80
C TRP A 141 -4.69 -0.22 16.69
N SER A 142 -5.44 0.87 16.55
CA SER A 142 -6.91 0.86 16.52
C SER A 142 -7.46 2.03 15.70
N HIS A 143 -7.64 1.81 14.39
CA HIS A 143 -8.34 2.73 13.48
C HIS A 143 -9.64 2.10 12.93
N ASP A 144 -10.52 2.93 12.36
CA ASP A 144 -11.87 2.54 11.88
C ASP A 144 -11.86 1.77 10.54
N GLY A 145 -10.83 0.96 10.28
CA GLY A 145 -10.66 0.20 9.04
C GLY A 145 -10.20 -1.24 9.26
N VAL A 146 -10.07 -1.99 8.16
CA VAL A 146 -9.54 -3.35 8.20
C VAL A 146 -8.03 -3.32 8.09
N ALA A 147 -7.34 -3.64 9.18
CA ALA A 147 -5.90 -3.80 9.20
C ALA A 147 -5.51 -5.23 8.78
N HIS A 148 -4.58 -5.33 7.84
CA HIS A 148 -3.91 -6.56 7.46
C HIS A 148 -2.42 -6.41 7.72
N TRP A 149 -1.92 -7.20 8.65
CA TRP A 149 -0.53 -7.17 9.05
C TRP A 149 0.25 -8.24 8.30
N PHE A 150 1.35 -7.84 7.69
CA PHE A 150 2.29 -8.70 7.00
C PHE A 150 3.64 -8.58 7.68
N CYS A 151 4.07 -9.69 8.28
CA CYS A 151 5.43 -9.79 8.78
C CYS A 151 6.34 -10.12 7.60
N LEU A 152 7.42 -9.36 7.34
CA LEU A 152 8.47 -9.71 6.36
C LEU A 152 9.66 -10.37 7.05
#